data_AF-A0A2E7RIX3-F1
#
_entry.id   AF-A0A2E7RIX3-F1
#
_cell.length_a   1.000
_cell.length_b   1.000
_cell.length_c   1.000
_cell.angle_alpha   90.00
_cell.angle_beta   90.00
_cell.angle_gamma   90.00
#
_symmetry.space_group_name_H-M   'P 1'
#
loop_
_entity.id
_entity.type
_entity.pdbx_description
1 polymer ?
#
loop_
_entity_poly.entity_id
_entity_poly.type
_entity_poly.pdbx_seq_one_letter_code
_entity_poly.pdbx_strand_id
1 'polypeptide(L)'
;RATDSTRSADDSRGSTATEATLLATQHRDAAAKVAERITWLDDQVETCQEWVTLYEERISEDPNMRLAYETPLAALHKRMRTLASDKENLQKSARQEIASALSMESLTETIRRNESERTLESDMSLNRLESEIEDTKTQVKHHADFENIPFVSPWAGEVTQFDAKVGSVIPAQSEFLKLRSDSSLFVLLPFQKRYLVAVGDNAAIRGKGNFHASGFVTEINDSKNGLLAKINVMEVHSGRIQNKMPVQVFPEEGSY
;
A
#
# COMPACT_ATOMS: atom_id res chain seq x y z
N ARG A 1 -0.17 1.43 20.98
CA ARG A 1 -0.77 2.79 21.02
C ARG A 1 -0.34 3.52 19.75
N ALA A 2 -1.12 3.41 18.68
CA ALA A 2 -0.93 4.17 17.44
C ALA A 2 -2.22 4.07 16.61
N THR A 3 -3.24 4.82 17.02
CA THR A 3 -4.46 5.06 16.23
C THR A 3 -4.91 6.47 16.58
N ASP A 4 -4.49 7.46 15.81
CA ASP A 4 -5.18 8.76 15.66
C ASP A 4 -4.32 9.69 14.80
N SER A 5 -4.48 9.63 13.47
CA SER A 5 -4.04 10.73 12.57
C SER A 5 -4.54 10.56 11.13
N THR A 6 -5.83 10.28 10.93
CA THR A 6 -6.44 10.37 9.59
C THR A 6 -7.75 11.15 9.53
N ARG A 7 -8.15 11.81 10.62
CA ARG A 7 -9.48 12.46 10.73
C ARG A 7 -9.44 13.99 10.75
N SER A 8 -8.70 14.63 9.84
CA SER A 8 -8.61 16.10 9.82
C SER A 8 -8.59 16.74 8.41
N ALA A 9 -8.73 15.97 7.34
CA ALA A 9 -8.66 16.51 5.97
C ALA A 9 -10.02 16.67 5.26
N ASP A 10 -11.11 16.14 5.82
CA ASP A 10 -12.44 16.21 5.20
C ASP A 10 -13.27 17.41 5.67
N ASP A 11 -13.01 17.95 6.87
CA ASP A 11 -13.81 19.07 7.41
C ASP A 11 -13.52 20.42 6.71
N SER A 12 -12.40 20.54 5.98
CA SER A 12 -12.02 21.80 5.30
C SER A 12 -12.58 21.92 3.88
N ARG A 13 -13.07 20.83 3.26
CA ARG A 13 -13.49 20.83 1.86
C ARG A 13 -14.98 21.05 1.67
N GLY A 14 -15.81 20.56 2.60
CA GLY A 14 -17.23 20.94 2.67
C GLY A 14 -17.43 22.45 2.89
N SER A 15 -16.43 23.17 3.40
CA SER A 15 -16.47 24.61 3.72
C SER A 15 -16.53 25.50 2.48
N THR A 16 -15.80 25.18 1.41
CA THR A 16 -15.60 26.12 0.29
C THR A 16 -16.80 26.22 -0.64
N ALA A 17 -17.49 25.11 -0.91
CA ALA A 17 -18.73 25.11 -1.69
C ALA A 17 -19.88 25.78 -0.91
N THR A 18 -19.97 25.56 0.41
CA THR A 18 -20.94 26.25 1.27
C THR A 18 -20.64 27.75 1.39
N GLU A 19 -19.37 28.15 1.49
CA GLU A 19 -18.95 29.55 1.50
C GLU A 19 -19.25 30.24 0.18
N ALA A 20 -18.99 29.58 -0.95
CA ALA A 20 -19.29 30.10 -2.28
C ALA A 20 -20.81 30.29 -2.48
N THR A 21 -21.62 29.35 -1.99
CA THR A 21 -23.08 29.45 -2.02
C THR A 21 -23.58 30.60 -1.14
N LEU A 22 -23.00 30.77 0.06
CA LEU A 22 -23.34 31.86 0.97
C LEU A 22 -23.01 33.23 0.35
N LEU A 23 -21.83 33.37 -0.27
CA LEU A 23 -21.45 34.59 -0.98
C LEU A 23 -22.39 34.88 -2.16
N ALA A 24 -22.76 33.87 -2.95
CA ALA A 24 -23.73 34.03 -4.03
C ALA A 24 -25.10 34.53 -3.52
N THR A 25 -25.57 34.02 -2.38
CA THR A 25 -26.81 34.52 -1.76
C THR A 25 -26.69 35.97 -1.29
N GLN A 26 -25.56 36.36 -0.70
CA GLN A 26 -25.31 37.75 -0.29
C GLN A 26 -25.31 38.72 -1.47
N HIS A 27 -24.70 38.34 -2.60
CA HIS A 27 -24.71 39.15 -3.82
C HIS A 27 -26.14 39.29 -4.41
N ARG A 28 -26.96 38.23 -4.36
CA ARG A 28 -28.38 38.29 -4.77
C ARG A 28 -29.21 39.20 -3.86
N ASP A 29 -29.02 39.11 -2.55
CA ASP A 29 -29.70 39.98 -1.59
C ASP A 29 -29.30 41.45 -1.76
N ALA A 30 -28.02 41.71 -2.05
CA ALA A 30 -27.54 43.05 -2.39
C ALA A 30 -28.20 43.57 -3.67
N ALA A 31 -28.27 42.75 -4.73
CA ALA A 31 -28.95 43.11 -5.97
C ALA A 31 -30.45 43.38 -5.76
N ALA A 32 -31.13 42.62 -4.90
CA ALA A 32 -32.54 42.83 -4.55
C ALA A 32 -32.76 44.19 -3.86
N LYS A 33 -31.92 44.56 -2.91
CA LYS A 33 -31.96 45.89 -2.26
C LYS A 33 -31.72 47.02 -3.26
N VAL A 34 -30.85 46.82 -4.25
CA VAL A 34 -30.64 47.80 -5.31
C VAL A 34 -31.88 47.91 -6.21
N ALA A 35 -32.57 46.80 -6.50
CA ALA A 35 -33.82 46.82 -7.26
C ALA A 35 -34.94 47.57 -6.53
N GLU A 36 -35.09 47.39 -5.22
CA GLU A 36 -36.01 48.19 -4.39
C GLU A 36 -35.67 49.68 -4.46
N ARG A 37 -34.37 50.02 -4.37
CA ARG A 37 -33.92 51.41 -4.45
C ARG A 37 -34.16 52.04 -5.83
N ILE A 38 -34.03 51.27 -6.91
CA ILE A 38 -34.36 51.71 -8.27
C ILE A 38 -35.85 52.00 -8.39
N THR A 39 -36.70 51.12 -7.84
CA THR A 39 -38.16 51.32 -7.84
C THR A 39 -38.53 52.61 -7.11
N TRP A 40 -37.93 52.84 -5.93
CA TRP A 40 -38.12 54.10 -5.21
C TRP A 40 -37.65 55.33 -6.00
N LEU A 41 -36.56 55.24 -6.75
CA LEU A 41 -36.09 56.34 -7.61
C LEU A 41 -37.06 56.62 -8.76
N ASP A 42 -37.69 55.59 -9.31
CA ASP A 42 -38.72 55.73 -10.33
C ASP A 42 -39.95 56.47 -9.80
N ASP A 43 -40.42 56.12 -8.59
CA ASP A 43 -41.50 56.84 -7.92
C ASP A 43 -41.16 58.32 -7.69
N GLN A 44 -39.90 58.63 -7.35
CA GLN A 44 -39.44 60.02 -7.18
C GLN A 44 -39.39 60.80 -8.50
N VAL A 45 -39.01 60.15 -9.59
CA VAL A 45 -39.01 60.76 -10.93
C VAL A 45 -40.44 61.03 -11.38
N GLU A 46 -41.35 60.08 -11.19
CA GLU A 46 -42.78 60.23 -11.48
C GLU A 46 -43.38 61.40 -10.68
N THR A 47 -43.12 61.47 -9.38
CA THR A 47 -43.54 62.60 -8.53
C THR A 47 -43.02 63.93 -9.09
N CYS A 48 -41.74 64.00 -9.49
CA CYS A 48 -41.18 65.24 -10.06
C CYS A 48 -41.87 65.60 -11.39
N GLN A 49 -42.20 64.62 -12.23
CA GLN A 49 -42.89 64.81 -13.50
C GLN A 49 -44.32 65.33 -13.32
N GLU A 50 -45.04 64.85 -12.30
CA GLU A 50 -46.36 65.37 -11.92
C GLU A 50 -46.28 66.86 -11.56
N TRP A 51 -45.28 67.26 -10.76
CA TRP A 51 -45.08 68.66 -10.41
C TRP A 51 -44.68 69.55 -11.59
N VAL A 52 -43.86 69.03 -12.52
CA VAL A 52 -43.54 69.73 -13.77
C VAL A 52 -44.81 69.98 -14.56
N THR A 53 -45.62 68.93 -14.76
CA THR A 53 -46.88 69.01 -15.51
C THR A 53 -47.84 70.02 -14.89
N LEU A 54 -48.01 69.99 -13.57
CA LEU A 54 -48.84 70.93 -12.83
C LEU A 54 -48.38 72.39 -13.01
N TYR A 55 -47.07 72.64 -12.95
CA TYR A 55 -46.52 73.98 -13.14
C TYR A 55 -46.66 74.46 -14.58
N GLU A 56 -46.47 73.59 -15.56
CA GLU A 56 -46.68 73.91 -16.97
C GLU A 56 -48.14 74.22 -17.29
N GLU A 57 -49.09 73.45 -16.74
CA GLU A 57 -50.52 73.72 -16.84
C GLU A 57 -50.87 75.09 -16.24
N ARG A 58 -50.37 75.42 -15.04
CA ARG A 58 -50.62 76.72 -14.40
C ARG A 58 -50.04 77.90 -15.18
N ILE A 59 -48.88 77.74 -15.80
CA ILE A 59 -48.29 78.76 -16.69
C ILE A 59 -49.13 78.93 -17.97
N SER A 60 -49.68 77.83 -18.48
CA SER A 60 -50.58 77.87 -19.64
C SER A 60 -51.91 78.57 -19.32
N GLU A 61 -52.42 78.43 -18.11
CA GLU A 61 -53.65 79.10 -17.64
C GLU A 61 -53.43 80.60 -17.33
N ASP A 62 -52.30 80.96 -16.69
CA ASP A 62 -51.91 82.35 -16.44
C ASP A 62 -50.42 82.60 -16.80
N PRO A 63 -50.15 83.20 -17.97
CA PRO A 63 -48.78 83.48 -18.42
C PRO A 63 -47.97 84.38 -17.47
N ASN A 64 -48.61 85.17 -16.61
CA ASN A 64 -47.90 86.02 -15.63
C ASN A 64 -47.23 85.20 -14.52
N MET A 65 -47.71 83.97 -14.29
CA MET A 65 -47.12 83.04 -13.32
C MET A 65 -45.78 82.44 -13.79
N ARG A 66 -45.40 82.64 -15.06
CA ARG A 66 -44.15 82.09 -15.63
C ARG A 66 -42.92 82.49 -14.83
N LEU A 67 -42.83 83.76 -14.41
CA LEU A 67 -41.68 84.25 -13.64
C LEU A 67 -41.61 83.61 -12.24
N ALA A 68 -42.75 83.25 -11.65
CA ALA A 68 -42.82 82.61 -10.34
C ALA A 68 -42.43 81.12 -10.39
N TYR A 69 -42.75 80.43 -11.50
CA TYR A 69 -42.52 78.99 -11.64
C TYR A 69 -41.26 78.60 -12.44
N GLU A 70 -40.61 79.54 -13.13
CA GLU A 70 -39.39 79.28 -13.90
C GLU A 70 -38.26 78.69 -13.04
N THR A 71 -38.03 79.25 -11.84
CA THR A 71 -36.99 78.77 -10.92
C THR A 71 -37.34 77.39 -10.32
N PRO A 72 -38.57 77.14 -9.82
CA PRO A 72 -39.02 75.80 -9.42
C PRO A 72 -38.94 74.74 -10.53
N LEU A 73 -39.34 75.07 -11.77
CA LEU A 73 -39.28 74.16 -12.92
C LEU A 73 -37.83 73.79 -13.26
N ALA A 74 -36.92 74.78 -13.29
CA ALA A 74 -35.50 74.52 -13.51
C ALA A 74 -34.91 73.61 -12.41
N ALA A 75 -35.33 73.79 -11.16
CA ALA A 75 -34.92 72.94 -10.04
C ALA A 75 -35.45 71.50 -10.17
N LEU A 76 -36.70 71.31 -10.59
CA LEU A 76 -37.30 69.99 -10.85
C LEU A 76 -36.59 69.27 -12.00
N HIS A 77 -36.37 69.93 -13.14
CA HIS A 77 -35.62 69.35 -14.26
C HIS A 77 -34.17 69.00 -13.90
N LYS A 78 -33.53 69.78 -13.02
CA LYS A 78 -32.20 69.45 -12.49
C LYS A 78 -32.26 68.22 -11.59
N ARG A 79 -33.25 68.16 -10.68
CA ARG A 79 -33.45 67.02 -9.77
C ARG A 79 -33.74 65.73 -10.52
N MET A 80 -34.60 65.75 -11.53
CA MET A 80 -34.87 64.58 -12.38
C MET A 80 -33.62 64.07 -13.09
N ARG A 81 -32.77 64.96 -13.61
CA ARG A 81 -31.47 64.56 -14.21
C ARG A 81 -30.55 63.90 -13.20
N THR A 82 -30.48 64.42 -11.97
CA THR A 82 -29.71 63.78 -10.89
C THR A 82 -30.28 62.41 -10.54
N LEU A 83 -31.60 62.28 -10.37
CA LEU A 83 -32.25 61.00 -10.07
C LEU A 83 -32.03 59.97 -11.19
N ALA A 84 -32.08 60.38 -12.47
CA ALA A 84 -31.78 59.52 -13.61
C ALA A 84 -30.31 59.05 -13.60
N SER A 85 -29.37 59.93 -13.30
CA SER A 85 -27.96 59.58 -13.16
C SER A 85 -27.71 58.60 -12.00
N ASP A 86 -28.36 58.81 -10.86
CA ASP A 86 -28.26 57.93 -9.69
C ASP A 86 -28.84 56.55 -9.99
N LYS A 87 -29.98 56.49 -10.71
CA LYS A 87 -30.57 55.26 -11.21
C LYS A 87 -29.62 54.50 -12.13
N GLU A 88 -28.99 55.17 -13.08
CA GLU A 88 -28.03 54.54 -14.00
C GLU A 88 -26.83 53.95 -13.26
N ASN A 89 -26.29 54.68 -12.28
CA ASN A 89 -25.17 54.21 -11.45
C ASN A 89 -25.55 52.98 -10.61
N LEU A 90 -26.74 52.99 -10.00
CA LEU A 90 -27.24 51.85 -9.25
C LEU A 90 -27.51 50.64 -10.15
N GLN A 91 -28.02 50.84 -11.36
CA GLN A 91 -28.21 49.76 -12.33
C GLN A 91 -26.88 49.12 -12.76
N LYS A 92 -25.82 49.92 -12.95
CA LYS A 92 -24.47 49.40 -13.22
C LYS A 92 -23.96 48.56 -12.05
N SER A 93 -24.11 49.06 -10.82
CA SER A 93 -23.73 48.32 -9.61
C SER A 93 -24.50 47.00 -9.49
N ALA A 94 -25.83 47.00 -9.67
CA ALA A 94 -26.64 45.78 -9.63
C ALA A 94 -26.22 44.74 -10.67
N ARG A 95 -25.90 45.17 -11.90
CA ARG A 95 -25.40 44.25 -12.94
C ARG A 95 -24.09 43.60 -12.55
N GLN A 96 -23.20 44.35 -11.89
CA GLN A 96 -21.94 43.83 -11.39
C GLN A 96 -22.15 42.82 -10.26
N GLU A 97 -23.05 43.09 -9.31
CA GLU A 97 -23.41 42.17 -8.23
C GLU A 97 -24.03 40.86 -8.77
N ILE A 98 -24.93 40.96 -9.75
CA ILE A 98 -25.53 39.77 -10.41
C ILE A 98 -24.47 38.96 -11.16
N ALA A 99 -23.55 39.62 -11.88
CA ALA A 99 -22.46 38.94 -12.56
C ALA A 99 -21.53 38.20 -11.58
N SER A 100 -21.23 38.81 -10.43
CA SER A 100 -20.47 38.18 -9.35
C SER A 100 -21.20 36.96 -8.77
N ALA A 101 -22.51 37.06 -8.53
CA ALA A 101 -23.32 35.93 -8.05
C ALA A 101 -23.29 34.74 -9.03
N LEU A 102 -23.50 34.99 -10.33
CA LEU A 102 -23.47 33.97 -11.37
C LEU A 102 -22.09 33.30 -11.49
N SER A 103 -21.02 34.08 -11.35
CA SER A 103 -19.65 33.57 -11.33
C SER A 103 -19.43 32.60 -10.15
N MET A 104 -19.89 32.97 -8.95
CA MET A 104 -19.78 32.13 -7.75
C MET A 104 -20.61 30.85 -7.86
N GLU A 105 -21.79 30.90 -8.47
CA GLU A 105 -22.62 29.71 -8.74
C GLU A 105 -21.93 28.75 -9.72
N SER A 106 -21.34 29.28 -10.79
CA SER A 106 -20.55 28.49 -11.74
C SER A 106 -19.34 27.82 -11.08
N LEU A 107 -18.65 28.53 -10.19
CA LEU A 107 -17.54 27.98 -9.42
C LEU A 107 -18.01 26.85 -8.50
N THR A 108 -19.15 27.06 -7.82
CA THR A 108 -19.74 26.06 -6.91
C THR A 108 -20.09 24.77 -7.66
N GLU A 109 -20.70 24.87 -8.84
CA GLU A 109 -21.03 23.69 -9.65
C GLU A 109 -19.78 22.96 -10.15
N THR A 110 -18.71 23.71 -10.47
CA THR A 110 -17.42 23.12 -10.85
C THR A 110 -16.79 22.34 -9.68
N ILE A 111 -16.81 22.91 -8.47
CA ILE A 111 -16.31 22.24 -7.26
C ILE A 111 -17.11 20.95 -7.01
N ARG A 112 -18.44 21.04 -7.05
CA ARG A 112 -19.34 19.89 -6.85
C ARG A 112 -19.06 18.77 -7.85
N ARG A 113 -18.82 19.12 -9.12
CA ARG A 113 -18.49 18.16 -10.16
C ARG A 113 -17.15 17.46 -9.89
N ASN A 114 -16.11 18.23 -9.58
CA ASN A 114 -14.78 17.69 -9.26
C ASN A 114 -14.81 16.77 -8.04
N GLU A 115 -15.64 17.06 -7.03
CA GLU A 115 -15.84 16.19 -5.87
C GLU A 115 -16.55 14.89 -6.25
N SER A 116 -17.56 14.95 -7.13
CA SER A 116 -18.24 13.76 -7.63
C SER A 116 -17.32 12.87 -8.49
N GLU A 117 -16.43 13.46 -9.29
CA GLU A 117 -15.46 12.71 -10.10
C GLU A 117 -14.39 12.05 -9.22
N ARG A 118 -13.88 12.76 -8.21
CA ARG A 118 -12.92 12.19 -7.24
C ARG A 118 -13.48 11.06 -6.39
N THR A 119 -14.74 11.16 -5.96
CA THR A 119 -15.40 10.08 -5.20
C THR A 119 -15.58 8.85 -6.07
N LEU A 120 -16.01 9.03 -7.33
CA LEU A 120 -16.12 7.93 -8.29
C LEU A 120 -14.76 7.25 -8.57
N GLU A 121 -13.68 8.02 -8.75
CA GLU A 121 -12.33 7.47 -8.91
C GLU A 121 -11.84 6.70 -7.68
N SER A 122 -12.17 7.21 -6.49
CA SER A 122 -11.86 6.54 -5.22
C SER A 122 -12.61 5.21 -5.08
N ASP A 123 -13.90 5.18 -5.41
CA ASP A 123 -14.74 3.97 -5.34
C ASP A 123 -14.29 2.91 -6.36
N MET A 124 -13.94 3.33 -7.59
CA MET A 124 -13.35 2.42 -8.57
C MET A 124 -12.01 1.85 -8.11
N SER A 125 -11.19 2.65 -7.42
CA SER A 125 -9.90 2.22 -6.88
C SER A 125 -10.07 1.25 -5.70
N LEU A 126 -11.04 1.50 -4.82
CA LEU A 126 -11.42 0.58 -3.74
C LEU A 126 -11.91 -0.75 -4.28
N ASN A 127 -12.82 -0.74 -5.27
CA ASN A 127 -13.32 -1.98 -5.88
C ASN A 127 -12.19 -2.80 -6.54
N ARG A 128 -11.20 -2.14 -7.16
CA ARG A 128 -10.00 -2.82 -7.69
C ARG A 128 -9.17 -3.44 -6.59
N LEU A 129 -8.91 -2.71 -5.50
CA LEU A 129 -8.16 -3.22 -4.36
C LEU A 129 -8.89 -4.37 -3.66
N GLU A 130 -10.21 -4.31 -3.54
CA GLU A 130 -11.03 -5.40 -2.98
C GLU A 130 -10.96 -6.65 -3.87
N SER A 131 -11.02 -6.49 -5.19
CA SER A 131 -10.82 -7.59 -6.15
C SER A 131 -9.42 -8.19 -6.03
N GLU A 132 -8.37 -7.36 -5.98
CA GLU A 132 -6.98 -7.82 -5.82
C GLU A 132 -6.77 -8.56 -4.49
N ILE A 133 -7.38 -8.09 -3.41
CA ILE A 133 -7.35 -8.77 -2.10
C ILE A 133 -8.06 -10.12 -2.19
N GLU A 134 -9.21 -10.22 -2.85
CA GLU A 134 -9.93 -11.48 -2.98
C GLU A 134 -9.18 -12.48 -3.86
N ASP A 135 -8.58 -12.03 -4.97
CA ASP A 135 -7.70 -12.85 -5.80
C ASP A 135 -6.49 -13.37 -4.99
N THR A 136 -5.88 -12.51 -4.17
CA THR A 136 -4.75 -12.88 -3.31
C THR A 136 -5.17 -13.87 -2.23
N LYS A 137 -6.32 -13.69 -1.58
CA LYS A 137 -6.86 -14.67 -0.62
C LYS A 137 -7.09 -16.03 -1.27
N THR A 138 -7.56 -16.05 -2.51
CA THR A 138 -7.80 -17.28 -3.27
C THR A 138 -6.49 -18.01 -3.55
N GLN A 139 -5.44 -17.28 -3.94
CA GLN A 139 -4.09 -17.82 -4.09
C GLN A 139 -3.51 -18.35 -2.76
N VAL A 140 -3.72 -17.64 -1.65
CA VAL A 140 -3.28 -18.08 -0.32
C VAL A 140 -4.03 -19.33 0.14
N LYS A 141 -5.33 -19.46 -0.14
CA LYS A 141 -6.11 -20.69 0.12
C LYS A 141 -5.58 -21.88 -0.67
N HIS A 142 -5.27 -21.70 -1.97
CA HIS A 142 -4.66 -22.76 -2.78
C HIS A 142 -3.28 -23.19 -2.29
N HIS A 143 -2.53 -22.31 -1.60
CA HIS A 143 -1.28 -22.70 -0.94
C HIS A 143 -1.49 -23.41 0.41
N ALA A 144 -2.62 -23.19 1.09
CA ALA A 144 -2.94 -23.84 2.35
C ALA A 144 -3.41 -25.29 2.20
N ASP A 145 -3.81 -25.73 0.99
CA ASP A 145 -4.28 -27.10 0.72
C ASP A 145 -3.15 -28.15 0.67
N PHE A 146 -1.88 -27.79 0.92
CA PHE A 146 -0.79 -28.74 1.19
C PHE A 146 -0.76 -29.16 2.67
N GLU A 147 -1.91 -29.55 3.22
CA GLU A 147 -1.97 -30.15 4.55
C GLU A 147 -1.40 -31.59 4.50
N ASN A 148 -0.21 -31.76 5.06
CA ASN A 148 0.54 -33.01 5.23
C ASN A 148 1.36 -33.49 4.01
N ILE A 149 2.53 -32.90 3.83
CA ILE A 149 3.60 -33.50 3.02
C ILE A 149 4.32 -34.56 3.89
N PRO A 150 4.20 -35.87 3.60
CA PRO A 150 4.95 -36.88 4.33
C PRO A 150 6.44 -36.73 4.01
N PHE A 151 7.27 -36.59 5.05
CA PHE A 151 8.72 -36.64 4.89
C PHE A 151 9.15 -38.12 4.77
N VAL A 152 9.67 -38.51 3.60
CA VAL A 152 10.17 -39.87 3.33
C VAL A 152 11.69 -39.83 3.19
N SER A 153 12.38 -40.77 3.83
CA SER A 153 13.84 -40.89 3.70
C SER A 153 14.22 -41.08 2.22
N PRO A 154 15.16 -40.28 1.67
CA PRO A 154 15.55 -40.37 0.26
C PRO A 154 16.37 -41.63 -0.07
N TRP A 155 16.92 -42.32 0.94
CA TRP A 155 17.70 -43.55 0.76
C TRP A 155 17.71 -44.40 2.04
N ALA A 156 18.09 -45.68 1.90
CA ALA A 156 18.23 -46.60 3.02
C ALA A 156 19.54 -46.35 3.78
N GLY A 157 19.46 -46.19 5.10
CA GLY A 157 20.62 -45.95 5.96
C GLY A 157 20.24 -45.86 7.42
N GLU A 158 21.24 -45.81 8.30
CA GLU A 158 21.04 -45.68 9.73
C GLU A 158 20.79 -44.21 10.12
N VAL A 159 19.73 -43.97 10.91
CA VAL A 159 19.45 -42.66 11.50
C VAL A 159 20.48 -42.38 12.58
N THR A 160 21.34 -41.38 12.35
CA THR A 160 22.38 -40.97 13.31
C THR A 160 21.98 -39.76 14.15
N GLN A 161 21.02 -38.96 13.67
CA GLN A 161 20.46 -37.82 14.38
C GLN A 161 18.99 -37.61 13.96
N PHE A 162 18.10 -37.35 14.92
CA PHE A 162 16.70 -36.98 14.67
C PHE A 162 16.20 -36.02 15.74
N ASP A 163 15.97 -34.76 15.37
CA ASP A 163 15.70 -33.65 16.31
C ASP A 163 14.30 -33.02 16.13
N ALA A 164 13.42 -33.62 15.32
CA ALA A 164 12.05 -33.16 15.15
C ALA A 164 11.13 -33.69 16.26
N LYS A 165 10.30 -32.83 16.86
CA LYS A 165 9.27 -33.20 17.84
C LYS A 165 7.87 -32.96 17.27
N VAL A 166 6.91 -33.79 17.68
CA VAL A 166 5.51 -33.60 17.28
C VAL A 166 5.04 -32.21 17.75
N GLY A 167 4.55 -31.39 16.82
CA GLY A 167 4.09 -30.02 17.07
C GLY A 167 5.17 -28.94 16.97
N SER A 168 6.44 -29.27 16.67
CA SER A 168 7.48 -28.27 16.44
C SER A 168 7.44 -27.68 15.03
N VAL A 169 7.59 -26.37 14.91
CA VAL A 169 7.82 -25.70 13.61
C VAL A 169 9.27 -25.97 13.18
N ILE A 170 9.46 -26.64 12.04
CA ILE A 170 10.77 -26.94 11.47
C ILE A 170 11.06 -25.92 10.36
N PRO A 171 12.06 -25.02 10.53
CA PRO A 171 12.47 -24.12 9.46
C PRO A 171 13.03 -24.91 8.26
N ALA A 172 12.84 -24.40 7.04
CA ALA A 172 13.26 -25.08 5.81
C ALA A 172 14.76 -25.41 5.71
N GLN A 173 15.62 -24.79 6.54
CA GLN A 173 17.07 -25.02 6.59
C GLN A 173 17.53 -25.81 7.83
N SER A 174 16.61 -26.39 8.60
CA SER A 174 16.95 -27.11 9.82
C SER A 174 17.51 -28.51 9.50
N GLU A 175 18.66 -28.85 10.08
CA GLU A 175 19.22 -30.21 10.07
C GLU A 175 18.51 -31.09 11.11
N PHE A 176 17.25 -31.44 10.88
CA PHE A 176 16.47 -32.25 11.84
C PHE A 176 16.63 -33.77 11.67
N LEU A 177 17.25 -34.23 10.58
CA LEU A 177 17.54 -35.65 10.31
C LEU A 177 18.93 -35.80 9.69
N LYS A 178 19.75 -36.71 10.25
CA LYS A 178 20.98 -37.20 9.60
C LYS A 178 20.93 -38.70 9.38
N LEU A 179 21.27 -39.10 8.18
CA LEU A 179 21.36 -40.48 7.73
C LEU A 179 22.81 -40.82 7.42
N ARG A 180 23.26 -42.00 7.85
CA ARG A 180 24.56 -42.56 7.45
C ARG A 180 24.32 -43.73 6.51
N SER A 181 25.05 -43.76 5.39
CA SER A 181 24.94 -44.85 4.42
C SER A 181 25.65 -46.10 4.90
N ASP A 182 24.96 -47.23 4.75
CA ASP A 182 25.53 -48.56 4.97
C ASP A 182 26.52 -48.95 3.85
N SER A 183 26.51 -48.24 2.72
CA SER A 183 27.33 -48.54 1.52
C SER A 183 28.80 -48.12 1.63
N SER A 184 29.26 -47.68 2.80
CA SER A 184 30.63 -47.18 3.00
C SER A 184 31.15 -47.56 4.37
N LEU A 185 31.19 -48.86 4.63
CA LEU A 185 31.84 -49.41 5.80
C LEU A 185 33.36 -49.47 5.55
N PHE A 186 34.12 -48.71 6.33
CA PHE A 186 35.58 -48.75 6.30
C PHE A 186 36.14 -48.93 7.71
N VAL A 187 37.31 -49.57 7.79
CA VAL A 187 38.06 -49.77 9.03
C VAL A 187 39.34 -48.94 8.96
N LEU A 188 39.65 -48.23 10.03
CA LEU A 188 40.90 -47.50 10.17
C LEU A 188 41.86 -48.34 11.02
N LEU A 189 42.98 -48.76 10.43
CA LEU A 189 43.98 -49.60 11.07
C LEU A 189 45.30 -48.84 11.27
N PRO A 190 45.69 -48.52 12.51
CA PRO A 190 47.01 -47.96 12.78
C PRO A 190 48.10 -49.02 12.69
N PHE A 191 49.21 -48.73 12.00
CA PHE A 191 50.35 -49.62 11.87
C PHE A 191 51.69 -48.85 11.86
N GLN A 192 52.79 -49.56 12.13
CA GLN A 192 54.15 -48.97 12.12
C GLN A 192 54.79 -49.05 10.73
N LYS A 193 55.64 -48.08 10.38
CA LYS A 193 56.35 -48.00 9.07
C LYS A 193 57.19 -49.24 8.70
N ARG A 194 57.52 -50.09 9.68
CA ARG A 194 58.26 -51.33 9.46
C ARG A 194 57.44 -52.45 8.80
N TYR A 195 56.11 -52.33 8.78
CA TYR A 195 55.24 -53.28 8.11
C TYR A 195 55.04 -52.85 6.66
N LEU A 196 55.22 -53.79 5.73
CA LEU A 196 54.96 -53.61 4.30
C LEU A 196 53.44 -53.67 4.09
N VAL A 197 52.80 -52.50 4.00
CA VAL A 197 51.39 -52.34 3.65
C VAL A 197 51.29 -51.30 2.55
N ALA A 198 50.64 -51.66 1.44
CA ALA A 198 50.42 -50.80 0.29
C ALA A 198 48.92 -50.60 0.02
N VAL A 199 48.61 -49.51 -0.70
CA VAL A 199 47.26 -49.31 -1.25
C VAL A 199 46.99 -50.40 -2.29
N GLY A 200 45.84 -51.04 -2.21
CA GLY A 200 45.45 -52.19 -3.03
C GLY A 200 45.64 -53.54 -2.35
N ASP A 201 46.36 -53.60 -1.22
CA ASP A 201 46.55 -54.86 -0.49
C ASP A 201 45.23 -55.40 0.05
N ASN A 202 45.03 -56.71 -0.09
CA ASN A 202 43.90 -57.41 0.52
C ASN A 202 44.05 -57.44 2.05
N ALA A 203 42.94 -57.24 2.74
CA ALA A 203 42.89 -57.22 4.19
C ALA A 203 41.80 -58.16 4.71
N ALA A 204 42.18 -59.07 5.60
CA ALA A 204 41.25 -59.85 6.40
C ALA A 204 41.02 -59.16 7.74
N ILE A 205 39.77 -58.81 8.04
CA ILE A 205 39.39 -58.13 9.27
C ILE A 205 38.69 -59.14 10.18
N ARG A 206 39.28 -59.36 11.36
CA ARG A 206 38.67 -60.17 12.42
C ARG A 206 38.38 -59.31 13.63
N GLY A 207 37.11 -59.28 14.03
CA GLY A 207 36.63 -58.62 15.23
C GLY A 207 36.37 -59.62 16.35
N LYS A 208 36.15 -59.12 17.57
CA LYS A 208 35.65 -59.99 18.66
C LYS A 208 34.24 -60.50 18.30
N GLY A 209 33.88 -61.71 18.71
CA GLY A 209 32.52 -62.25 18.53
C GLY A 209 32.18 -62.72 17.10
N ASN A 210 32.93 -63.69 16.58
CA ASN A 210 32.73 -64.32 15.25
C ASN A 210 32.62 -63.34 14.07
N PHE A 211 33.10 -62.10 14.20
CA PHE A 211 33.07 -61.15 13.09
C PHE A 211 34.23 -61.41 12.12
N HIS A 212 33.90 -61.71 10.87
CA HIS A 212 34.86 -61.91 9.80
C HIS A 212 34.47 -61.10 8.58
N ALA A 213 35.37 -60.25 8.10
CA ALA A 213 35.17 -59.47 6.90
C ALA A 213 36.43 -59.43 6.03
N SER A 214 36.25 -59.23 4.73
CA SER A 214 37.32 -59.01 3.78
C SER A 214 37.22 -57.61 3.19
N GLY A 215 38.36 -57.04 2.83
CA GLY A 215 38.45 -55.71 2.24
C GLY A 215 39.80 -55.49 1.59
N PHE A 216 40.06 -54.25 1.18
CA PHE A 216 41.36 -53.85 0.65
C PHE A 216 41.72 -52.45 1.14
N VAL A 217 43.02 -52.19 1.24
CA VAL A 217 43.54 -50.89 1.66
C VAL A 217 43.30 -49.87 0.53
N THR A 218 42.53 -48.84 0.80
CA THR A 218 42.24 -47.78 -0.18
C THR A 218 43.15 -46.57 -0.01
N GLU A 219 43.56 -46.27 1.22
CA GLU A 219 44.37 -45.08 1.53
C GLU A 219 45.30 -45.36 2.71
N ILE A 220 46.48 -44.73 2.73
CA ILE A 220 47.41 -44.76 3.86
C ILE A 220 47.78 -43.32 4.18
N ASN A 221 47.48 -42.89 5.40
CA ASN A 221 47.72 -41.53 5.88
C ASN A 221 48.70 -41.53 7.07
N ASP A 222 49.44 -40.44 7.24
CA ASP A 222 50.24 -40.23 8.45
C ASP A 222 49.33 -40.01 9.68
N SER A 223 49.72 -40.59 10.81
CA SER A 223 49.02 -40.47 12.10
C SER A 223 50.02 -40.14 13.21
N LYS A 224 49.54 -39.56 14.32
CA LYS A 224 50.39 -39.12 15.45
C LYS A 224 51.33 -40.21 16.00
N ASN A 225 50.97 -41.49 15.83
CA ASN A 225 51.71 -42.64 16.35
C ASN A 225 52.19 -43.63 15.26
N GLY A 226 52.20 -43.23 13.98
CA GLY A 226 52.60 -44.12 12.88
C GLY A 226 51.86 -43.83 11.58
N LEU A 227 51.50 -44.88 10.84
CA LEU A 227 50.65 -44.81 9.65
C LEU A 227 49.24 -45.30 9.98
N LEU A 228 48.24 -44.82 9.25
CA LEU A 228 46.84 -45.22 9.36
C LEU A 228 46.34 -45.68 8.00
N ALA A 229 46.08 -46.98 7.85
CA ALA A 229 45.45 -47.53 6.66
C ALA A 229 43.93 -47.40 6.78
N LYS A 230 43.28 -46.93 5.72
CA LYS A 230 41.84 -47.02 5.53
C LYS A 230 41.56 -48.25 4.68
N ILE A 231 40.80 -49.19 5.24
CA ILE A 231 40.44 -50.45 4.61
C ILE A 231 38.96 -50.37 4.27
N ASN A 232 38.63 -50.45 2.98
CA ASN A 232 37.24 -50.53 2.56
C ASN A 232 36.75 -51.97 2.70
N VAL A 233 35.65 -52.19 3.40
CA VAL A 233 35.10 -53.53 3.64
C VAL A 233 34.21 -53.91 2.47
N MET A 234 34.54 -55.02 1.81
CA MET A 234 33.76 -55.52 0.67
C MET A 234 32.71 -56.56 1.09
N GLU A 235 33.10 -57.51 1.93
CA GLU A 235 32.22 -58.62 2.30
C GLU A 235 32.30 -58.93 3.80
N VAL A 236 31.14 -59.03 4.44
CA VAL A 236 31.00 -59.49 5.83
C VAL A 236 30.49 -60.93 5.80
N HIS A 237 31.34 -61.86 6.22
CA HIS A 237 31.09 -63.30 6.15
C HIS A 237 30.33 -63.81 7.39
N SER A 238 30.46 -63.11 8.52
CA SER A 238 29.75 -63.44 9.77
C SER A 238 29.82 -62.28 10.78
N GLY A 239 28.83 -62.17 11.67
CA GLY A 239 28.77 -61.19 12.77
C GLY A 239 27.98 -59.91 12.48
N ARG A 240 27.55 -59.22 13.55
CA ARG A 240 26.89 -57.89 13.52
C ARG A 240 27.85 -56.86 14.12
N ILE A 241 28.13 -55.77 13.43
CA ILE A 241 29.14 -54.79 13.85
C ILE A 241 28.63 -54.04 15.09
N GLN A 242 29.31 -54.23 16.22
CA GLN A 242 29.16 -53.39 17.41
C GLN A 242 30.38 -52.49 17.56
N ASN A 243 30.14 -51.19 17.71
CA ASN A 243 31.07 -50.07 17.54
C ASN A 243 32.25 -49.98 18.55
N LYS A 244 32.68 -51.08 19.19
CA LYS A 244 33.70 -51.10 20.25
C LYS A 244 34.63 -52.32 20.22
N MET A 245 35.15 -52.71 19.05
CA MET A 245 36.03 -53.89 18.98
C MET A 245 37.45 -53.56 18.50
N PRO A 246 38.49 -53.86 19.30
CA PRO A 246 39.88 -53.77 18.84
C PRO A 246 40.17 -54.91 17.85
N VAL A 247 40.69 -54.56 16.68
CA VAL A 247 41.09 -55.48 15.60
C VAL A 247 42.51 -55.98 15.89
N GLN A 248 42.73 -57.30 15.83
CA GLN A 248 44.06 -57.92 15.81
C GLN A 248 44.31 -58.48 14.40
N VAL A 249 45.45 -58.11 13.80
CA VAL A 249 45.89 -58.63 12.50
C VAL A 249 47.04 -59.62 12.75
N PHE A 250 46.91 -60.84 12.22
CA PHE A 250 48.00 -61.80 12.15
C PHE A 250 48.68 -61.67 10.77
N PRO A 251 50.02 -61.57 10.69
CA PRO A 251 50.70 -61.75 9.41
C PRO A 251 50.54 -63.21 8.98
N GLU A 252 50.12 -63.46 7.73
CA GLU A 252 50.15 -64.82 7.17
C GLU A 252 51.60 -65.30 7.01
N GLU A 253 51.88 -66.49 7.53
CA GLU A 253 53.13 -67.23 7.34
C GLU A 253 53.15 -67.90 5.95
N GLY A 254 54.25 -67.70 5.19
CA GLY A 254 54.64 -68.48 3.99
C GLY A 254 54.03 -67.99 2.66
N SER A 255 54.75 -67.79 1.56
CA SER A 255 55.93 -68.53 1.07
C SER A 255 56.77 -67.69 0.07
N TYR A 256 58.09 -67.68 0.31
CA TYR A 256 59.24 -67.20 -0.48
C TYR A 256 59.41 -65.70 -0.76
#